data_AF-A0A2V2MRK1-F1
#
_entry.id   AF-A0A2V2MRK1-F1
#
_cell.length_a   1.000
_cell.length_b   1.000
_cell.length_c   1.000
_cell.angle_alpha   90.00
_cell.angle_beta   90.00
_cell.angle_gamma   90.00
#
_symmetry.space_group_name_H-M   'P 1'
#
loop_
_entity.id
_entity.type
_entity.pdbx_description
1 polymer ?
#
loop_
_entity_poly.entity_id
_entity_poly.type
_entity_poly.pdbx_seq_one_letter_code
_entity_poly.pdbx_strand_id
1 'polypeptide(L)'
;MPVQDSPGGIMISPVFRFHLPHLFWFLFGCSVLWKVGRLKPDPVTEQLRVIIDGPGEIGRISRNDARAVLDREEGIEIEPGGTVGLSLSGRGVVIEIPGEGGGRFVAVAMKVWNMLEKWPRKKAALFEGGY
;
A
#
# COMPACT_ATOMS: atom_id res chain seq x y z
N MET A 1 -48.17 29.22 49.74
CA MET A 1 -48.20 28.35 48.55
C MET A 1 -46.81 28.36 47.96
N PRO A 2 -46.00 27.31 48.16
CA PRO A 2 -44.63 27.27 47.66
C PRO A 2 -44.61 26.92 46.17
N VAL A 3 -43.85 27.72 45.43
CA VAL A 3 -43.52 27.60 44.01
C VAL A 3 -42.77 26.29 43.79
N GLN A 4 -43.25 25.48 42.84
CA GLN A 4 -42.63 24.21 42.45
C GLN A 4 -41.21 24.44 41.90
N ASP A 5 -40.25 23.74 42.49
CA ASP A 5 -38.90 23.55 42.01
C ASP A 5 -38.92 23.02 40.57
N SER A 6 -38.18 23.68 39.68
CA SER A 6 -37.86 23.20 38.33
C SER A 6 -36.72 22.20 38.39
N PRO A 7 -36.90 20.93 37.97
CA PRO A 7 -35.80 20.03 37.70
C PRO A 7 -35.60 19.96 36.18
N GLY A 8 -34.49 20.50 35.68
CA GLY A 8 -34.26 20.47 34.24
C GLY A 8 -32.88 20.97 33.88
N GLY A 9 -31.85 20.25 34.34
CA GLY A 9 -30.47 20.51 33.98
C GLY A 9 -30.30 20.61 32.46
N ILE A 10 -29.63 21.67 32.03
CA ILE A 10 -29.16 21.85 30.66
C ILE A 10 -28.13 20.75 30.41
N MET A 11 -28.55 19.65 29.79
CA MET A 11 -27.62 18.65 29.26
C MET A 11 -26.92 19.28 28.06
N ILE A 12 -25.74 19.82 28.33
CA ILE A 12 -24.75 20.17 27.33
C ILE A 12 -24.48 18.89 26.53
N SER A 13 -24.96 18.85 25.30
CA SER A 13 -24.70 17.78 24.35
C SER A 13 -23.19 17.50 24.35
N PRO A 14 -22.73 16.26 24.59
CA PRO A 14 -21.35 15.96 24.28
C PRO A 14 -21.26 16.09 22.76
N VAL A 15 -20.61 17.15 22.30
CA VAL A 15 -20.04 17.21 20.97
C VAL A 15 -19.04 16.06 20.94
N PHE A 16 -19.53 14.87 20.60
CA PHE A 16 -18.72 13.76 20.16
C PHE A 16 -18.03 14.26 18.90
N ARG A 17 -16.88 14.92 19.08
CA ARG A 17 -15.81 14.94 18.11
C ARG A 17 -15.39 13.48 17.98
N PHE A 18 -16.14 12.74 17.19
CA PHE A 18 -15.65 11.53 16.56
C PHE A 18 -14.47 11.96 15.69
N HIS A 19 -13.30 11.96 16.30
CA HIS A 19 -12.04 11.80 15.59
C HIS A 19 -12.17 10.43 14.93
N LEU A 20 -12.69 10.41 13.70
CA LEU A 20 -12.97 9.17 12.97
C LEU A 20 -11.94 9.00 11.85
N PRO A 21 -10.66 8.64 12.17
CA PRO A 21 -9.74 8.16 11.14
C PRO A 21 -10.23 6.86 10.49
N HIS A 22 -11.27 6.24 11.07
CA HIS A 22 -11.92 5.03 10.58
C HIS A 22 -12.86 5.26 9.38
N LEU A 23 -13.32 6.50 9.12
CA LEU A 23 -14.13 6.78 7.91
C LEU A 23 -13.30 6.71 6.62
N PHE A 24 -11.99 6.97 6.72
CA PHE A 24 -11.05 6.78 5.62
C PHE A 24 -10.92 5.30 5.22
N TRP A 25 -11.14 4.38 6.17
CA TRP A 25 -11.17 2.94 5.91
C TRP A 25 -12.49 2.51 5.25
N PHE A 26 -13.59 3.22 5.53
CA PHE A 26 -14.92 2.87 5.04
C PHE A 26 -15.19 3.26 3.57
N LEU A 27 -14.53 4.31 3.07
CA LEU A 27 -14.63 4.70 1.65
C LEU A 27 -13.67 3.90 0.74
N PHE A 28 -12.71 3.17 1.31
CA PHE A 28 -11.97 2.09 0.65
C PHE A 28 -12.70 0.75 0.84
N GLY A 29 -13.96 0.70 0.38
CA GLY A 29 -14.88 -0.42 0.59
C GLY A 29 -14.24 -1.80 0.43
N CYS A 30 -14.49 -2.66 1.43
CA CYS A 30 -14.64 -4.13 1.37
C CYS A 30 -13.66 -5.02 0.58
N SER A 31 -12.58 -4.51 0.01
CA SER A 31 -11.47 -5.34 -0.49
C SER A 31 -10.38 -5.31 0.57
N VAL A 32 -10.39 -6.31 1.46
CA VAL A 32 -9.30 -6.55 2.40
C VAL A 32 -8.04 -6.74 1.57
N LEU A 33 -7.21 -5.71 1.43
CA LEU A 33 -5.90 -5.78 0.79
C LEU A 33 -5.06 -6.77 1.60
N TRP A 34 -5.13 -8.04 1.23
CA TRP A 34 -4.43 -9.10 1.93
C TRP A 34 -2.95 -8.91 1.63
N LYS A 35 -2.15 -8.87 2.70
CA LYS A 35 -0.71 -8.85 2.54
C LYS A 35 -0.30 -10.24 2.04
N VAL A 36 0.26 -10.28 0.85
CA VAL A 36 0.67 -11.51 0.17
C VAL A 36 2.18 -11.64 0.02
N GLY A 37 2.94 -10.58 0.28
CA GLY A 37 4.38 -10.65 0.07
C GLY A 37 5.16 -9.42 0.52
N ARG A 38 6.39 -9.31 0.00
CA ARG A 38 7.35 -8.26 0.32
C ARG A 38 8.25 -7.96 -0.88
N LEU A 39 8.53 -6.68 -1.09
CA LEU A 39 9.67 -6.24 -1.89
C LEU A 39 10.90 -6.23 -0.99
N LYS A 40 11.93 -6.95 -1.40
CA LYS A 40 13.19 -7.06 -0.68
C LYS A 40 14.31 -6.45 -1.55
N PRO A 41 15.12 -5.53 -1.00
CA PRO A 41 16.31 -5.05 -1.69
C PRO A 41 17.38 -6.14 -1.73
N ASP A 42 18.04 -6.29 -2.87
CA ASP A 42 19.24 -7.11 -3.04
C ASP A 42 20.44 -6.19 -3.32
N PRO A 43 21.32 -5.93 -2.33
CA PRO A 43 22.45 -5.02 -2.51
C PRO A 43 23.54 -5.58 -3.42
N VAL A 44 23.55 -6.89 -3.70
CA VAL A 44 24.60 -7.50 -4.53
C VAL A 44 24.31 -7.28 -6.01
N THR A 45 23.05 -7.42 -6.42
CA THR A 45 22.61 -7.27 -7.81
C THR A 45 22.00 -5.91 -8.10
N GLU A 46 21.87 -5.03 -7.11
CA GLU A 46 21.15 -3.75 -7.18
C GLU A 46 19.70 -3.89 -7.69
N GLN A 47 19.05 -5.00 -7.35
CA GLN A 47 17.69 -5.32 -7.78
C GLN A 47 16.74 -5.43 -6.58
N LEU A 48 15.48 -5.07 -6.82
CA LEU A 48 14.36 -5.35 -5.96
C LEU A 48 13.80 -6.72 -6.31
N ARG A 49 13.74 -7.59 -5.32
CA ARG A 49 13.14 -8.92 -5.44
C ARG A 49 11.70 -8.86 -5.00
N VAL A 50 10.80 -9.28 -5.88
CA VAL A 50 9.37 -9.44 -5.64
C VAL A 50 9.16 -10.82 -5.04
N ILE A 51 8.87 -10.89 -3.73
CA ILE A 51 8.71 -12.16 -3.01
C ILE A 51 7.27 -12.27 -2.52
N ILE A 52 6.58 -13.34 -2.91
CA ILE A 52 5.27 -13.71 -2.36
C ILE A 52 5.49 -14.74 -1.24
N ASP A 53 4.76 -14.57 -0.14
CA ASP A 53 4.75 -15.51 0.98
C ASP A 53 4.14 -16.84 0.47
N GLY A 54 4.97 -17.89 0.34
CA GLY A 54 4.59 -19.19 -0.22
C GLY A 54 5.39 -19.56 -1.48
N PRO A 55 5.05 -19.01 -2.67
CA PRO A 55 5.75 -19.30 -3.94
C PRO A 55 7.22 -18.87 -3.95
N GLY A 56 7.59 -17.91 -3.11
CA GLY A 56 8.94 -17.37 -3.05
C GLY A 56 9.13 -16.18 -3.98
N GLU A 57 10.31 -16.07 -4.58
CA GLU A 57 10.63 -14.97 -5.49
C GLU A 57 9.99 -15.20 -6.86
N ILE A 58 9.17 -14.24 -7.29
CA ILE A 58 8.41 -14.33 -8.54
C ILE A 58 8.85 -13.31 -9.59
N GLY A 59 9.67 -12.32 -9.21
CA GLY A 59 10.17 -11.34 -10.15
C GLY A 59 11.25 -10.44 -9.61
N ARG A 60 11.92 -9.74 -10.53
CA ARG A 60 13.03 -8.82 -10.25
C ARG A 60 12.85 -7.51 -11.00
N ILE A 61 13.09 -6.41 -10.29
CA ILE A 61 13.01 -5.04 -10.82
C ILE A 61 14.35 -4.38 -10.52
N SER A 62 15.01 -3.71 -11.47
CA SER A 62 16.24 -3.00 -11.15
C SER A 62 15.96 -1.82 -10.22
N ARG A 63 16.97 -1.38 -9.45
CA ARG A 63 16.83 -0.19 -8.59
C ARG A 63 16.49 1.06 -9.39
N ASN A 64 17.06 1.21 -10.59
CA ASN A 64 16.81 2.36 -11.46
C ASN A 64 15.39 2.33 -12.00
N ASP A 65 14.91 1.17 -12.44
CA ASP A 65 13.54 0.98 -12.90
C ASP A 65 12.54 1.28 -11.79
N ALA A 66 12.79 0.79 -10.57
CA ALA A 66 11.94 1.09 -9.42
C ALA A 66 11.89 2.60 -9.08
N ARG A 67 12.95 3.35 -9.39
CA ARG A 67 12.97 4.82 -9.26
C ARG A 67 12.19 5.47 -10.41
N ALA A 68 12.41 5.04 -11.64
CA ALA A 68 11.68 5.50 -12.82
C ALA A 68 10.16 5.34 -12.67
N VAL A 69 9.68 4.22 -12.09
CA VAL A 69 8.25 4.03 -11.76
C VAL A 69 7.74 5.12 -10.80
N LEU A 70 8.51 5.50 -9.79
CA LEU A 70 8.12 6.54 -8.84
C LEU A 70 8.13 7.94 -9.49
N ASP A 71 8.97 8.11 -10.51
CA ASP A 71 9.03 9.30 -11.36
C ASP A 71 7.97 9.31 -12.47
N ARG A 72 7.04 8.33 -12.45
CA ARG A 72 5.90 8.15 -13.37
C ARG A 72 6.28 7.72 -14.80
N GLU A 73 7.41 7.04 -14.95
CA GLU A 73 7.69 6.32 -16.19
C GLU A 73 6.84 5.05 -16.27
N GLU A 74 6.24 4.82 -17.43
CA GLU A 74 5.36 3.68 -17.72
C GLU A 74 6.07 2.67 -18.63
N GLY A 75 5.56 1.44 -18.69
CA GLY A 75 6.08 0.40 -19.60
C GLY A 75 7.37 -0.25 -19.11
N ILE A 76 7.65 -0.18 -17.81
CA ILE A 76 8.83 -0.79 -17.21
C ILE A 76 8.58 -2.29 -17.03
N GLU A 77 9.46 -3.10 -17.61
CA GLU A 77 9.36 -4.55 -17.59
C GLU A 77 9.96 -5.15 -16.32
N ILE A 78 9.43 -6.31 -15.93
CA ILE A 78 9.91 -7.11 -14.80
C ILE A 78 10.34 -8.47 -15.33
N GLU A 79 11.50 -8.97 -14.93
CA GLU A 79 11.91 -10.35 -15.24
C GLU A 79 11.19 -11.35 -14.30
N PRO A 80 10.70 -12.52 -14.76
CA PRO A 80 10.91 -13.15 -16.08
C PRO A 80 9.82 -12.83 -17.14
N GLY A 81 9.12 -11.71 -16.98
CA GLY A 81 7.98 -11.30 -17.80
C GLY A 81 6.94 -10.68 -16.89
N GLY A 82 6.53 -9.45 -17.17
CA GLY A 82 5.64 -8.66 -16.33
C GLY A 82 5.86 -7.17 -16.51
N THR A 83 4.99 -6.37 -15.88
CA THR A 83 5.07 -4.91 -15.92
C THR A 83 4.99 -4.32 -14.52
N VAL A 84 5.71 -3.22 -14.30
CA VAL A 84 5.57 -2.39 -13.12
C VAL A 84 5.18 -0.98 -13.54
N GLY A 85 4.27 -0.37 -12.77
CA GLY A 85 3.84 0.99 -13.01
C GLY A 85 3.32 1.66 -11.75
N LEU A 86 2.99 2.94 -11.87
CA LEU A 86 2.35 3.67 -10.79
C LEU A 86 0.83 3.61 -10.96
N SER A 87 0.10 3.37 -9.87
CA SER A 87 -1.37 3.44 -9.85
C SER A 87 -1.83 4.83 -10.29
N LEU A 88 -3.03 4.96 -10.85
CA LEU A 88 -3.65 6.24 -11.22
C LEU A 88 -3.67 7.28 -10.09
N SER A 89 -3.80 6.83 -8.84
CA SER A 89 -3.79 7.74 -7.67
C SER A 89 -2.38 8.23 -7.28
N GLY A 90 -1.33 7.68 -7.90
CA GLY A 90 0.06 7.92 -7.55
C GLY A 90 0.52 7.31 -6.22
N ARG A 91 -0.34 6.53 -5.54
CA ARG A 91 -0.08 6.06 -4.17
C ARG A 91 0.39 4.61 -4.09
N GLY A 92 0.18 3.82 -5.14
CA GLY A 92 0.62 2.43 -5.25
C GLY A 92 1.57 2.22 -6.41
N VAL A 93 2.60 1.41 -6.20
CA VAL A 93 3.38 0.77 -7.28
C VAL A 93 2.67 -0.55 -7.58
N VAL A 94 2.14 -0.66 -8.79
CA VAL A 94 1.41 -1.82 -9.30
C VAL A 94 2.41 -2.70 -10.04
N ILE A 95 2.40 -3.98 -9.72
CA ILE A 95 3.26 -5.01 -10.29
C ILE A 95 2.35 -6.08 -10.86
N GLU A 96 2.43 -6.32 -12.15
CA GLU A 96 1.63 -7.32 -12.86
C GLU A 96 2.57 -8.36 -13.45
N ILE A 97 2.46 -9.59 -12.95
CA ILE A 97 3.30 -10.71 -13.39
C ILE A 97 2.37 -11.73 -14.06
N PRO A 98 2.47 -11.98 -15.37
CA PRO A 98 1.75 -13.05 -16.04
C PRO A 98 2.28 -14.44 -15.64
N GLY A 99 1.42 -15.46 -15.74
CA GLY A 99 1.78 -16.87 -15.54
C GLY A 99 1.11 -17.53 -14.34
N GLU A 100 1.43 -18.80 -14.12
CA GLU A 100 0.89 -19.61 -13.02
C GLU A 100 1.51 -19.14 -11.69
N GLY A 101 0.67 -18.64 -10.76
CA GLY A 101 1.10 -17.96 -9.54
C GLY A 101 1.45 -16.47 -9.73
N GLY A 102 1.33 -15.98 -10.96
CA GLY A 102 1.34 -14.57 -11.31
C GLY A 102 0.02 -13.88 -10.96
N GLY A 103 0.05 -12.55 -10.86
CA GLY A 103 -1.11 -11.76 -10.47
C GLY A 103 -0.79 -10.28 -10.44
N ARG A 104 -1.77 -9.50 -9.98
CA ARG A 104 -1.63 -8.07 -9.74
C ARG A 104 -1.31 -7.83 -8.29
N PHE A 105 -0.18 -7.16 -8.03
CA PHE A 105 0.29 -6.84 -6.69
C PHE A 105 0.50 -5.35 -6.57
N VAL A 106 0.29 -4.82 -5.37
CA VAL A 106 0.43 -3.40 -5.08
C VAL A 106 1.36 -3.23 -3.89
N ALA A 107 2.39 -2.41 -4.05
CA ALA A 107 3.19 -1.88 -2.95
C ALA A 107 2.83 -0.42 -2.73
N VAL A 108 2.85 0.03 -1.48
CA VAL A 108 2.64 1.46 -1.19
C VAL A 108 3.84 2.26 -1.71
N ALA A 109 3.62 3.21 -2.63
CA ALA A 109 4.68 3.98 -3.29
C ALA A 109 5.62 4.67 -2.29
N MET A 110 5.06 5.26 -1.23
CA MET A 110 5.85 5.86 -0.14
C MET A 110 6.78 4.86 0.57
N LYS A 111 6.38 3.58 0.67
CA LYS A 111 7.22 2.53 1.26
C LYS A 111 8.33 2.11 0.30
N VAL A 112 8.05 2.06 -1.01
CA VAL A 112 9.05 1.82 -2.05
C VAL A 112 10.07 2.96 -2.09
N TRP A 113 9.62 4.22 -2.08
CA TRP A 113 10.50 5.39 -1.96
C TRP A 113 11.44 5.30 -0.75
N ASN A 114 10.88 5.08 0.44
CA ASN A 114 11.65 4.91 1.67
C ASN A 114 12.66 3.75 1.59
N MET A 115 12.33 2.69 0.85
CA MET A 115 13.21 1.56 0.63
C MET A 115 14.39 1.93 -0.27
N LEU A 116 14.16 2.70 -1.33
CA LEU A 116 15.20 3.16 -2.25
C LEU A 116 16.15 4.19 -1.59
N GLU A 117 15.63 5.07 -0.73
CA GLU A 117 16.45 6.05 0.00
C GLU A 117 17.29 5.41 1.11
N LYS A 118 16.70 4.50 1.88
CA LYS A 118 17.37 3.83 3.02
C LYS A 118 17.97 2.48 2.62
N TRP A 119 18.26 2.31 1.34
CA TRP A 119 18.77 1.08 0.76
C TRP A 119 20.07 0.63 1.42
N PRO A 120 20.27 -0.68 1.70
CA PRO A 120 19.36 -1.83 1.54
C PRO A 120 18.60 -2.19 2.84
N ARG A 121 18.46 -1.27 3.81
CA ARG A 121 18.00 -1.59 5.17
C ARG A 121 16.49 -1.76 5.31
N LYS A 122 15.71 -1.19 4.39
CA LYS A 122 14.23 -1.16 4.45
C LYS A 122 13.62 -2.11 3.43
N LYS A 123 12.35 -2.46 3.63
CA LYS A 123 11.57 -3.36 2.79
C LYS A 123 10.17 -2.76 2.61
N ALA A 124 9.49 -3.10 1.52
CA ALA A 124 8.09 -2.74 1.32
C ALA A 124 7.20 -3.99 1.39
N ALA A 125 5.97 -3.83 1.88
CA ALA A 125 4.98 -4.90 1.84
C ALA A 125 4.29 -4.92 0.48
N LEU A 126 3.95 -6.11 0.00
CA LEU A 126 3.12 -6.34 -1.18
C LEU A 126 1.73 -6.79 -0.74
N PHE A 127 0.73 -6.22 -1.39
CA PHE A 127 -0.67 -6.51 -1.21
C PHE A 127 -1.25 -7.05 -2.52
N GLU A 128 -2.23 -7.93 -2.44
CA GLU A 128 -2.94 -8.39 -3.62
C GLU A 128 -3.81 -7.27 -4.18
N GLY A 129 -3.64 -6.92 -5.45
CA GLY A 129 -4.46 -5.95 -6.15
C GLY A 129 -5.75 -6.61 -6.62
N GLY A 130 -6.86 -6.34 -5.92
CA GLY A 130 -8.19 -6.74 -6.40
C GLY A 130 -8.51 -6.09 -7.75
N TYR A 131 -9.25 -6.83 -8.59
CA TYR A 131 -9.85 -6.32 -9.83
C TYR A 131 -10.89 -5.25 -9.54
#